data_AF-A0A960V5B9-F1
#
_entry.id   AF-A0A960V5B9-F1
#
_cell.length_a   1.000
_cell.length_b   1.000
_cell.length_c   1.000
_cell.angle_alpha   90.00
_cell.angle_beta   90.00
_cell.angle_gamma   90.00
#
_symmetry.space_group_name_H-M   'P 1'
#
loop_
_entity.id
_entity.type
_entity.pdbx_description
1 polymer ?
#
loop_
_entity_poly.entity_id
_entity_poly.type
_entity_poly.pdbx_seq_one_letter_code
_entity_poly.pdbx_strand_id
1 'polypeptide(L)'
;MSLCQPNEKFSCGACCGLFNLKIDFNEYKNILQERTEVFHKTVDFSIRWTMPEYRKIRENKESNYPKKDDTIYNCPFLGYIDENRNRIGCMIHPFFTGDPKSQNFSFYGAGICQAYDCKNKEKDSANEWKKLFEEVAQNSVEYTRLASNHILINRIEKFFESKQIPLNLLFSTYRKFIKSVLVLEINSPNKYLTSFELEMESIFGREEEALMEYLENFDDEEILNNFKKVDQEKFPGST
;
A
#
# COMPACT_ATOMS: atom_id res chain seq x y z
N MET A 1 -1.97 -6.81 -15.53
CA MET A 1 -1.69 -6.94 -14.07
C MET A 1 -1.91 -5.59 -13.41
N SER A 2 -2.66 -5.56 -12.31
CA SER A 2 -3.12 -4.34 -11.63
C SER A 2 -2.12 -3.84 -10.59
N LEU A 3 -2.35 -2.66 -10.00
CA LEU A 3 -1.55 -2.16 -8.88
C LEU A 3 -1.55 -3.13 -7.69
N CYS A 4 -2.66 -3.85 -7.45
CA CYS A 4 -2.81 -4.73 -6.29
C CYS A 4 -2.12 -6.10 -6.44
N GLN A 5 -2.02 -6.61 -7.67
CA GLN A 5 -1.40 -7.88 -8.01
C GLN A 5 -0.48 -7.65 -9.23
N PRO A 6 0.67 -6.95 -9.02
CA PRO A 6 1.50 -6.41 -10.07
C PRO A 6 2.30 -7.48 -10.83
N ASN A 7 2.84 -8.48 -10.11
CA ASN A 7 3.65 -9.57 -10.66
C ASN A 7 3.60 -10.82 -9.74
N GLU A 8 4.43 -11.81 -10.01
CA GLU A 8 4.52 -13.06 -9.22
C GLU A 8 5.29 -12.92 -7.90
N LYS A 9 6.01 -11.81 -7.70
CA LYS A 9 6.83 -11.54 -6.50
C LYS A 9 6.12 -10.66 -5.48
N PHE A 10 5.28 -9.72 -5.93
CA PHE A 10 4.70 -8.70 -5.07
C PHE A 10 3.19 -8.62 -5.21
N SER A 11 2.57 -8.05 -4.18
CA SER A 11 1.13 -7.82 -4.09
C SER A 11 0.83 -6.84 -2.95
N CYS A 12 -0.36 -6.27 -2.98
CA CYS A 12 -0.80 -5.25 -2.03
C CYS A 12 -1.91 -5.76 -1.12
N GLY A 13 -1.79 -5.49 0.18
CA GLY A 13 -2.82 -5.77 1.21
C GLY A 13 -3.52 -4.53 1.77
N ALA A 14 -3.37 -3.36 1.14
CA ALA A 14 -3.76 -2.08 1.71
C ALA A 14 -5.27 -1.97 1.98
N CYS A 15 -6.10 -2.31 0.99
CA CYS A 15 -7.56 -2.24 1.09
C CYS A 15 -8.14 -3.27 2.07
N CYS A 16 -7.36 -4.29 2.44
CA CYS A 16 -7.73 -5.27 3.46
C CYS A 16 -7.39 -4.79 4.89
N GLY A 17 -6.94 -3.54 5.04
CA GLY A 17 -6.66 -2.92 6.32
C GLY A 17 -5.36 -3.37 6.95
N LEU A 18 -4.37 -3.86 6.17
CA LEU A 18 -3.10 -4.36 6.75
C LEU A 18 -2.49 -3.33 7.71
N PHE A 19 -2.34 -2.09 7.26
CA PHE A 19 -1.72 -1.00 8.02
C PHE A 19 -2.65 -0.20 8.94
N ASN A 20 -3.89 -0.66 9.13
CA ASN A 20 -4.74 -0.08 10.17
C ASN A 20 -4.29 -0.53 11.57
N LEU A 21 -3.56 -1.64 11.69
CA LEU A 21 -2.96 -2.07 12.96
C LEU A 21 -1.74 -1.19 13.30
N LYS A 22 -1.60 -0.77 14.55
CA LYS A 22 -0.44 -0.02 15.05
C LYS A 22 0.63 -0.99 15.57
N ILE A 23 1.31 -1.65 14.64
CA ILE A 23 2.35 -2.66 14.91
C ILE A 23 3.61 -2.39 14.09
N ASP A 24 4.71 -3.06 14.46
CA ASP A 24 5.97 -2.96 13.74
C ASP A 24 5.98 -3.75 12.42
N PHE A 25 7.02 -3.53 11.62
CA PHE A 25 7.17 -4.14 10.29
C PHE A 25 7.15 -5.67 10.33
N ASN A 26 7.88 -6.26 11.27
CA ASN A 26 8.05 -7.70 11.36
C ASN A 26 6.74 -8.34 11.84
N GLU A 27 6.00 -7.66 12.70
CA GLU A 27 4.73 -8.12 13.20
C GLU A 27 3.66 -8.21 12.09
N TYR A 28 3.69 -7.37 11.05
CA TYR A 28 2.83 -7.58 9.88
C TYR A 28 3.11 -8.92 9.20
N LYS A 29 4.39 -9.28 9.04
CA LYS A 29 4.79 -10.56 8.43
C LYS A 29 4.36 -11.73 9.32
N ASN A 30 4.53 -11.59 10.64
CA ASN A 30 4.09 -12.59 11.62
C ASN A 30 2.58 -12.82 11.54
N ILE A 31 1.77 -11.76 11.54
CA ILE A 31 0.31 -11.87 11.46
C ILE A 31 -0.11 -12.51 10.13
N LEU A 32 0.48 -12.10 9.02
CA LEU A 32 0.20 -12.70 7.70
C LEU A 32 0.53 -14.19 7.70
N GLN A 33 1.69 -14.58 8.24
CA GLN A 33 2.10 -15.97 8.36
C GLN A 33 1.13 -16.75 9.26
N GLU A 34 0.81 -16.22 10.44
CA GLU A 34 -0.05 -16.90 11.41
C GLU A 34 -1.47 -17.10 10.86
N ARG A 35 -2.05 -16.05 10.24
CA ARG A 35 -3.34 -16.15 9.54
C ARG A 35 -3.32 -17.25 8.49
N THR A 36 -2.28 -17.28 7.67
CA THR A 36 -2.12 -18.28 6.59
C THR A 36 -2.06 -19.70 7.15
N GLU A 37 -1.21 -19.93 8.15
CA GLU A 37 -1.02 -21.26 8.72
C GLU A 37 -2.26 -21.78 9.45
N VAL A 38 -2.95 -20.91 10.20
CA VAL A 38 -4.20 -21.28 10.87
C VAL A 38 -5.28 -21.54 9.83
N PHE A 39 -5.42 -20.69 8.81
CA PHE A 39 -6.40 -20.85 7.75
C PHE A 39 -6.27 -22.21 7.06
N HIS A 40 -5.07 -22.58 6.62
CA HIS A 40 -4.84 -23.87 5.98
C HIS A 40 -5.08 -25.08 6.89
N LYS A 41 -4.91 -24.92 8.20
CA LYS A 41 -5.17 -26.00 9.18
C LYS A 41 -6.65 -26.16 9.50
N THR A 42 -7.44 -25.08 9.48
CA THR A 42 -8.80 -25.08 10.02
C THR A 42 -9.90 -24.89 9.00
N VAL A 43 -9.59 -24.38 7.81
CA VAL A 43 -10.58 -24.09 6.77
C VAL A 43 -10.61 -25.20 5.73
N ASP A 44 -11.76 -25.87 5.65
CA ASP A 44 -12.12 -26.80 4.58
C ASP A 44 -13.19 -26.16 3.69
N PHE A 45 -12.87 -25.95 2.41
CA PHE A 45 -13.79 -25.33 1.45
C PHE A 45 -15.04 -26.16 1.15
N SER A 46 -15.01 -27.47 1.41
CA SER A 46 -16.20 -28.32 1.31
C SER A 46 -17.16 -28.14 2.51
N ILE A 47 -16.66 -27.57 3.61
CA ILE A 47 -17.40 -27.40 4.86
C ILE A 47 -17.60 -25.90 5.13
N ARG A 48 -18.74 -25.38 4.69
CA ARG A 48 -19.06 -23.94 4.66
C ARG A 48 -18.89 -23.20 6.00
N TRP A 49 -19.14 -23.85 7.12
CA TRP A 49 -19.08 -23.22 8.45
C TRP A 49 -17.63 -22.98 8.95
N THR A 50 -16.62 -23.60 8.33
CA THR A 50 -15.22 -23.44 8.74
C THR A 50 -14.69 -22.03 8.46
N MET A 51 -15.17 -21.37 7.40
CA MET A 51 -14.78 -19.98 7.07
C MET A 51 -15.28 -18.95 8.10
N PRO A 52 -16.58 -18.89 8.48
CA PRO A 52 -17.03 -18.05 9.59
C PRO A 52 -16.34 -18.34 10.92
N GLU A 53 -16.07 -19.62 11.21
CA GLU A 53 -15.40 -20.01 12.47
C GLU A 53 -13.96 -19.50 12.50
N TYR A 54 -13.19 -19.70 11.42
CA TYR A 54 -11.85 -19.11 11.27
C TYR A 54 -11.87 -17.59 11.46
N ARG A 55 -12.81 -16.90 10.80
CA ARG A 55 -12.97 -15.45 10.92
C ARG A 55 -13.19 -15.04 12.36
N LYS A 56 -14.14 -15.67 13.05
CA LYS A 56 -14.47 -15.38 14.45
C LYS A 56 -13.26 -15.58 15.36
N ILE A 57 -12.53 -16.69 15.21
CA ILE A 57 -11.33 -16.98 15.99
C ILE A 57 -10.26 -15.90 15.75
N ARG A 58 -10.00 -15.50 14.49
CA ARG A 58 -9.01 -14.46 14.20
C ARG A 58 -9.41 -13.08 14.66
N GLU A 59 -10.65 -12.67 14.43
CA GLU A 59 -11.14 -11.36 14.88
C GLU A 59 -11.05 -11.23 16.41
N ASN A 60 -11.38 -12.31 17.15
CA ASN A 60 -11.22 -12.33 18.60
C ASN A 60 -9.75 -12.29 19.05
N LYS A 61 -8.85 -13.03 18.37
CA LYS A 61 -7.43 -12.99 18.70
C LYS A 61 -6.79 -11.63 18.40
N GLU A 62 -7.27 -10.95 17.37
CA GLU A 62 -6.75 -9.65 16.92
C GLU A 62 -7.47 -8.45 17.56
N SER A 63 -8.47 -8.67 18.42
CA SER A 63 -9.29 -7.60 18.99
C SER A 63 -8.50 -6.60 19.82
N ASN A 64 -7.36 -7.03 20.38
CA ASN A 64 -6.53 -6.22 21.27
C ASN A 64 -5.43 -5.45 20.53
N TYR A 65 -5.26 -5.64 19.22
CA TYR A 65 -4.30 -4.82 18.49
C TYR A 65 -4.81 -3.37 18.42
N PRO A 66 -3.98 -2.39 18.81
CA PRO A 66 -4.36 -0.99 18.67
C PRO A 66 -4.55 -0.65 17.20
N LYS A 67 -5.65 0.04 16.87
CA LYS A 67 -5.98 0.46 15.50
C LYS A 67 -5.77 1.96 15.31
N LYS A 68 -5.54 2.37 14.07
CA LYS A 68 -5.55 3.78 13.70
C LYS A 68 -6.97 4.33 13.65
N ASP A 69 -7.88 3.56 13.07
CA ASP A 69 -9.29 3.87 12.96
C ASP A 69 -10.10 2.60 13.21
N ASP A 70 -10.99 2.64 14.21
CA ASP A 70 -11.83 1.51 14.59
C ASP A 70 -12.95 1.21 13.57
N THR A 71 -13.22 2.14 12.65
CA THR A 71 -14.19 1.97 11.57
C THR A 71 -13.62 1.22 10.36
N ILE A 72 -12.28 1.14 10.24
CA ILE A 72 -11.61 0.39 9.18
C ILE A 72 -11.55 -1.09 9.54
N TYR A 73 -12.09 -1.93 8.65
CA TYR A 73 -12.07 -3.38 8.84
C TYR A 73 -10.71 -3.98 8.50
N ASN A 74 -10.11 -4.70 9.44
CA ASN A 74 -8.92 -5.52 9.23
C ASN A 74 -9.36 -6.92 8.81
N CYS A 75 -9.22 -7.25 7.52
CA CYS A 75 -9.71 -8.54 7.01
C CYS A 75 -8.84 -9.70 7.51
N PRO A 76 -9.40 -10.69 8.27
CA PRO A 76 -8.63 -11.83 8.78
C PRO A 76 -8.27 -12.84 7.68
N PHE A 77 -8.87 -12.71 6.49
CA PHE A 77 -8.58 -13.54 5.32
C PHE A 77 -7.43 -12.99 4.46
N LEU A 78 -6.81 -11.86 4.85
CA LEU A 78 -5.57 -11.41 4.24
C LEU A 78 -4.40 -12.26 4.79
N GLY A 79 -3.80 -13.06 3.93
CA GLY A 79 -2.64 -13.90 4.22
C GLY A 79 -1.79 -14.11 2.96
N TYR A 80 -0.82 -15.01 3.02
CA TYR A 80 -0.03 -15.43 1.87
C TYR A 80 -0.85 -16.33 0.95
N ILE A 81 -0.69 -16.14 -0.36
CA ILE A 81 -1.48 -16.82 -1.40
C ILE A 81 -0.62 -17.65 -2.36
N ASP A 82 0.67 -17.75 -2.08
CA ASP A 82 1.64 -18.55 -2.81
C ASP A 82 2.51 -19.36 -1.83
N GLU A 83 3.03 -20.49 -2.30
CA GLU A 83 3.84 -21.41 -1.48
C GLU A 83 5.14 -20.76 -0.99
N ASN A 84 5.73 -19.88 -1.80
CA ASN A 84 6.96 -19.17 -1.46
C ASN A 84 6.73 -18.00 -0.49
N ARG A 85 5.47 -17.71 -0.11
CA ARG A 85 5.09 -16.61 0.77
C ARG A 85 5.62 -15.25 0.29
N ASN A 86 5.68 -15.05 -1.02
CA ASN A 86 6.08 -13.78 -1.61
C ASN A 86 4.88 -12.83 -1.75
N ARG A 87 3.70 -13.38 -2.03
CA ARG A 87 2.46 -12.67 -2.32
C ARG A 87 1.44 -12.84 -1.22
N ILE A 88 0.77 -11.75 -0.92
CA ILE A 88 -0.37 -11.65 -0.03
C ILE A 88 -1.64 -11.40 -0.83
N GLY A 89 -2.77 -11.81 -0.25
CA GLY A 89 -4.07 -11.62 -0.86
C GLY A 89 -5.18 -12.26 -0.06
N CYS A 90 -6.36 -12.30 -0.68
CA CYS A 90 -7.54 -12.90 -0.09
C CYS A 90 -7.47 -14.43 -0.19
N MET A 91 -7.29 -15.12 0.95
CA MET A 91 -7.23 -16.59 1.00
C MET A 91 -8.57 -17.27 0.67
N ILE A 92 -9.67 -16.51 0.69
CA ILE A 92 -11.01 -16.94 0.26
C ILE A 92 -11.38 -16.37 -1.11
N HIS A 93 -10.41 -15.97 -1.94
CA HIS A 93 -10.69 -15.49 -3.29
C HIS A 93 -11.32 -16.62 -4.13
N PRO A 94 -12.31 -16.34 -5.01
CA PRO A 94 -12.98 -17.36 -5.82
C PRO A 94 -12.03 -18.22 -6.66
N PHE A 95 -10.88 -17.65 -7.03
CA PHE A 95 -9.81 -18.38 -7.72
C PHE A 95 -9.31 -19.61 -6.93
N PHE A 96 -9.22 -19.51 -5.60
CA PHE A 96 -8.74 -20.60 -4.74
C PHE A 96 -9.86 -21.52 -4.27
N THR A 97 -11.06 -20.96 -4.03
CA THR A 97 -12.19 -21.68 -3.45
C THR A 97 -13.04 -22.39 -4.50
N GLY A 98 -13.01 -21.93 -5.75
CA GLY A 98 -13.98 -22.32 -6.79
C GLY A 98 -15.40 -21.79 -6.55
N ASP A 99 -15.65 -21.09 -5.45
CA ASP A 99 -16.96 -20.52 -5.10
C ASP A 99 -16.96 -19.00 -5.39
N PRO A 100 -17.77 -18.51 -6.35
CA PRO A 100 -17.89 -17.08 -6.63
C PRO A 100 -18.42 -16.26 -5.45
N LYS A 101 -19.00 -16.90 -4.43
CA LYS A 101 -19.57 -16.26 -3.25
C LYS A 101 -18.65 -16.32 -2.02
N SER A 102 -17.47 -16.94 -2.11
CA SER A 102 -16.61 -17.14 -0.94
C SER A 102 -16.18 -15.82 -0.30
N GLN A 103 -15.98 -14.75 -1.06
CA GLN A 103 -15.64 -13.43 -0.50
C GLN A 103 -16.72 -12.86 0.43
N ASN A 104 -17.97 -13.33 0.36
CA ASN A 104 -19.06 -12.91 1.24
C ASN A 104 -18.91 -13.38 2.70
N PHE A 105 -17.88 -14.19 3.01
CA PHE A 105 -17.51 -14.47 4.40
C PHE A 105 -16.71 -13.33 5.05
N SER A 106 -16.12 -12.44 4.25
CA SER A 106 -15.52 -11.19 4.75
C SER A 106 -16.59 -10.14 5.06
N PHE A 107 -16.25 -9.14 5.88
CA PHE A 107 -17.17 -8.05 6.22
C PHE A 107 -17.60 -7.22 4.99
N TYR A 108 -16.64 -6.87 4.12
CA TYR A 108 -16.92 -6.09 2.91
C TYR A 108 -17.65 -6.89 1.83
N GLY A 109 -17.49 -8.21 1.82
CA GLY A 109 -18.11 -9.08 0.82
C GLY A 109 -17.55 -8.89 -0.59
N ALA A 110 -18.03 -9.68 -1.53
CA ALA A 110 -17.53 -9.67 -2.92
C ALA A 110 -17.72 -8.30 -3.59
N GLY A 111 -18.87 -7.66 -3.39
CA GLY A 111 -19.21 -6.39 -4.05
C GLY A 111 -18.22 -5.27 -3.74
N ILE A 112 -18.02 -4.96 -2.45
CA ILE A 112 -17.11 -3.89 -2.04
C ILE A 112 -15.65 -4.27 -2.35
N CYS A 113 -15.24 -5.51 -2.09
CA CYS A 113 -13.86 -5.93 -2.35
C CYS A 113 -13.46 -5.85 -3.83
N GLN A 114 -14.39 -6.09 -4.76
CA GLN A 114 -14.11 -6.05 -6.20
C GLN A 114 -14.24 -4.66 -6.80
N ALA A 115 -15.13 -3.81 -6.25
CA ALA A 115 -15.39 -2.47 -6.75
C ALA A 115 -14.47 -1.39 -6.15
N TYR A 116 -13.79 -1.68 -5.03
CA TYR A 116 -12.96 -0.69 -4.37
C TYR A 116 -11.62 -0.49 -5.08
N ASP A 117 -11.42 0.73 -5.59
CA ASP A 117 -10.15 1.23 -6.07
C ASP A 117 -9.59 2.23 -5.07
N CYS A 118 -8.35 2.03 -4.62
CA CYS A 118 -7.70 3.01 -3.76
C CYS A 118 -7.26 4.22 -4.58
N LYS A 119 -7.01 5.36 -3.92
CA LYS A 119 -6.60 6.61 -4.59
C LYS A 119 -5.40 6.46 -5.52
N ASN A 120 -4.43 5.61 -5.18
CA ASN A 120 -3.28 5.35 -6.05
C ASN A 120 -3.64 4.46 -7.26
N LYS A 121 -4.65 3.60 -7.16
CA LYS A 121 -5.15 2.79 -8.28
C LYS A 121 -5.98 3.61 -9.25
N GLU A 122 -6.70 4.62 -8.76
CA GLU A 122 -7.54 5.52 -9.58
C GLU A 122 -6.73 6.53 -10.41
N LYS A 123 -5.43 6.70 -10.12
CA LYS A 123 -4.56 7.64 -10.86
C LYS A 123 -4.26 7.14 -12.28
N ASP A 124 -4.20 8.07 -13.23
CA ASP A 124 -3.73 7.79 -14.59
C ASP A 124 -2.28 7.26 -14.61
N SER A 125 -1.46 7.72 -13.66
CA SER A 125 -0.06 7.33 -13.45
C SER A 125 0.14 6.03 -12.67
N ALA A 126 -0.94 5.31 -12.33
CA ALA A 126 -0.88 4.13 -11.47
C ALA A 126 0.07 3.04 -12.02
N ASN A 127 0.16 2.91 -13.35
CA ASN A 127 1.02 1.91 -13.98
C ASN A 127 2.50 2.26 -13.89
N GLU A 128 2.84 3.54 -13.96
CA GLU A 128 4.19 4.06 -13.85
C GLU A 128 4.69 3.95 -12.41
N TRP A 129 3.85 4.29 -11.44
CA TRP A 129 4.11 4.09 -10.02
C TRP A 129 4.29 2.63 -9.65
N LYS A 130 3.41 1.75 -10.16
CA LYS A 130 3.54 0.30 -10.02
C LYS A 130 4.94 -0.18 -10.41
N LYS A 131 5.44 0.22 -11.59
CA LYS A 131 6.79 -0.16 -12.06
C LYS A 131 7.89 0.30 -11.10
N LEU A 132 7.76 1.50 -10.54
CA LEU A 132 8.72 2.00 -9.55
C LEU A 132 8.65 1.21 -8.24
N PHE A 133 7.45 0.87 -7.76
CA PHE A 133 7.27 0.08 -6.55
C PHE A 133 7.87 -1.32 -6.69
N GLU A 134 7.68 -1.96 -7.85
CA GLU A 134 8.28 -3.26 -8.18
C GLU A 134 9.81 -3.24 -8.20
N GLU A 135 10.42 -2.10 -8.52
CA GLU A 135 11.89 -1.95 -8.55
C GLU A 135 12.50 -1.69 -7.18
N VAL A 136 11.73 -1.16 -6.24
CA VAL A 136 12.23 -0.71 -4.93
C VAL A 136 11.90 -1.72 -3.84
N ALA A 137 10.66 -2.23 -3.81
CA ALA A 137 10.21 -3.13 -2.77
C ALA A 137 10.93 -4.49 -2.83
N GLN A 138 11.26 -5.04 -1.67
CA GLN A 138 11.86 -6.37 -1.52
C GLN A 138 10.84 -7.45 -1.15
N ASN A 139 9.65 -7.05 -0.67
CA ASN A 139 8.58 -7.97 -0.30
C ASN A 139 7.20 -7.29 -0.41
N SER A 140 6.12 -8.09 -0.32
CA SER A 140 4.76 -7.58 -0.43
C SER A 140 4.35 -6.59 0.67
N VAL A 141 4.97 -6.60 1.85
CA VAL A 141 4.66 -5.62 2.91
C VAL A 141 5.21 -4.24 2.52
N GLU A 142 6.46 -4.18 2.06
CA GLU A 142 7.04 -2.94 1.51
C GLU A 142 6.30 -2.44 0.28
N TYR A 143 5.95 -3.34 -0.64
CA TYR A 143 5.14 -2.98 -1.81
C TYR A 143 3.78 -2.41 -1.37
N THR A 144 3.14 -3.01 -0.36
CA THR A 144 1.90 -2.50 0.21
C THR A 144 2.10 -1.10 0.78
N ARG A 145 3.22 -0.84 1.45
CA ARG A 145 3.55 0.47 2.06
C ARG A 145 3.60 1.57 1.01
N LEU A 146 4.29 1.32 -0.10
CA LEU A 146 4.35 2.27 -1.20
C LEU A 146 2.99 2.44 -1.88
N ALA A 147 2.29 1.33 -2.16
CA ALA A 147 1.01 1.36 -2.85
C ALA A 147 -0.11 2.04 -2.04
N SER A 148 -0.07 1.99 -0.70
CA SER A 148 -1.07 2.64 0.17
C SER A 148 -0.80 4.13 0.40
N ASN A 149 0.45 4.57 0.27
CA ASN A 149 0.89 5.93 0.57
C ASN A 149 0.55 6.91 -0.57
N HIS A 150 -0.75 7.14 -0.80
CA HIS A 150 -1.22 8.08 -1.81
C HIS A 150 -0.91 9.54 -1.47
N ILE A 151 -0.64 9.85 -0.19
CA ILE A 151 -0.27 11.20 0.25
C ILE A 151 1.10 11.57 -0.31
N LEU A 152 2.12 10.73 -0.09
CA LEU A 152 3.46 10.94 -0.66
C LEU A 152 3.40 11.02 -2.19
N ILE A 153 2.69 10.09 -2.82
CA ILE A 153 2.55 10.08 -4.28
C ILE A 153 1.90 11.37 -4.79
N ASN A 154 0.84 11.83 -4.13
CA ASN A 154 0.17 13.08 -4.48
C ASN A 154 1.08 14.30 -4.30
N ARG A 155 1.83 14.38 -3.19
CA ARG A 155 2.79 15.45 -2.93
C ARG A 155 3.89 15.50 -4.00
N ILE A 156 4.44 14.35 -4.39
CA ILE A 156 5.43 14.28 -5.46
C ILE A 156 4.82 14.79 -6.77
N GLU A 157 3.69 14.24 -7.21
CA GLU A 157 3.08 14.67 -8.48
C GLU A 157 2.75 16.17 -8.49
N LYS A 158 2.23 16.69 -7.38
CA LYS A 158 1.87 18.11 -7.24
C LYS A 158 3.08 19.03 -7.20
N PHE A 159 4.19 18.61 -6.60
CA PHE A 159 5.46 19.33 -6.67
C PHE A 159 5.97 19.45 -8.11
N PHE A 160 6.00 18.35 -8.87
CA PHE A 160 6.44 18.41 -10.27
C PHE A 160 5.47 19.23 -11.15
N GLU A 161 4.17 19.12 -10.90
CA GLU A 161 3.15 19.93 -11.58
C GLU A 161 3.34 21.43 -11.31
N SER A 162 3.63 21.84 -10.06
CA SER A 162 3.87 23.25 -9.71
C SER A 162 5.12 23.83 -10.37
N LYS A 163 6.13 22.98 -10.63
CA LYS A 163 7.32 23.34 -11.43
C LYS A 163 7.09 23.27 -12.95
N GLN A 164 5.87 22.96 -13.38
CA GLN A 164 5.49 22.78 -14.80
C GLN A 164 6.33 21.70 -15.50
N ILE A 165 6.76 20.69 -14.75
CA ILE A 165 7.50 19.55 -15.27
C ILE A 165 6.49 18.46 -15.69
N PRO A 166 6.49 18.03 -16.96
CA PRO A 166 5.60 16.96 -17.41
C PRO A 166 5.77 15.66 -16.61
N LEU A 167 4.66 15.01 -16.28
CA LEU A 167 4.64 13.83 -15.43
C LEU A 167 5.46 12.65 -15.98
N ASN A 168 5.61 12.52 -17.29
CA ASN A 168 6.47 11.50 -17.89
C ASN A 168 7.97 11.71 -17.56
N LEU A 169 8.40 12.94 -17.27
CA LEU A 169 9.78 13.24 -16.84
C LEU A 169 10.04 12.80 -15.40
N LEU A 170 9.02 12.76 -14.54
CA LEU A 170 9.12 12.16 -13.21
C LEU A 170 9.60 10.71 -13.31
N PHE A 171 8.99 9.94 -14.22
CA PHE A 171 9.27 8.51 -14.37
C PHE A 171 10.50 8.19 -15.22
N SER A 172 11.08 9.18 -15.90
CA SER A 172 12.27 9.04 -16.75
C SER A 172 13.46 9.84 -16.19
N THR A 173 13.50 11.15 -16.37
CA THR A 173 14.59 12.04 -15.93
C THR A 173 14.80 11.99 -14.42
N TYR A 174 13.74 12.14 -13.62
CA TYR A 174 13.82 12.20 -12.16
C TYR A 174 13.69 10.83 -11.49
N ARG A 175 13.67 9.75 -12.28
CA ARG A 175 13.44 8.38 -11.79
C ARG A 175 14.35 8.01 -10.63
N LYS A 176 15.64 8.35 -10.71
CA LYS A 176 16.62 8.01 -9.67
C LYS A 176 16.30 8.71 -8.34
N PHE A 177 15.98 10.00 -8.39
CA PHE A 177 15.58 10.78 -7.23
C PHE A 177 14.31 10.20 -6.59
N ILE A 178 13.27 9.91 -7.40
CA ILE A 178 12.04 9.32 -6.90
C ILE A 178 12.28 7.97 -6.23
N LYS A 179 13.12 7.10 -6.82
CA LYS A 179 13.48 5.83 -6.19
C LYS A 179 14.14 6.03 -4.82
N SER A 180 15.04 7.00 -4.69
CA SER A 180 15.67 7.32 -3.41
C SER A 180 14.63 7.74 -2.36
N VAL A 181 13.64 8.56 -2.73
CA VAL A 181 12.53 8.94 -1.84
C VAL A 181 11.69 7.72 -1.44
N LEU A 182 11.39 6.80 -2.36
CA LEU A 182 10.65 5.57 -2.05
C LEU A 182 11.44 4.61 -1.14
N VAL A 183 12.76 4.54 -1.30
CA VAL A 183 13.63 3.76 -0.40
C VAL A 183 13.63 4.36 1.01
N LEU A 184 13.72 5.68 1.13
CA LEU A 184 13.55 6.34 2.42
C LEU A 184 12.20 6.03 3.05
N GLU A 185 11.14 6.10 2.25
CA GLU A 185 9.80 5.76 2.74
C GLU A 185 9.80 4.35 3.32
N ILE A 186 10.34 3.35 2.63
CA ILE A 186 10.41 1.97 3.17
C ILE A 186 11.19 1.88 4.48
N ASN A 187 12.32 2.58 4.58
CA ASN A 187 13.22 2.48 5.73
C ASN A 187 12.81 3.35 6.93
N SER A 188 11.89 4.28 6.73
CA SER A 188 11.51 5.22 7.78
C SER A 188 10.68 4.56 8.89
N PRO A 189 10.93 4.93 10.16
CA PRO A 189 10.13 4.50 11.30
C PRO A 189 8.71 5.11 11.33
N ASN A 190 8.28 5.84 10.29
CA ASN A 190 6.99 6.52 10.24
C ASN A 190 5.77 5.60 10.01
N LYS A 191 4.60 6.12 10.41
CA LYS A 191 3.29 5.44 10.43
C LYS A 191 2.90 4.90 9.04
N TYR A 192 2.78 3.58 8.91
CA TYR A 192 2.25 2.92 7.72
C TYR A 192 0.86 3.45 7.32
N LEU A 193 0.75 4.24 6.24
CA LEU A 193 -0.53 4.82 5.85
C LEU A 193 -1.52 3.75 5.39
N THR A 194 -2.77 3.82 5.85
CA THR A 194 -3.85 3.03 5.26
C THR A 194 -4.26 3.63 3.91
N SER A 195 -4.86 2.81 3.04
CA SER A 195 -5.45 3.31 1.78
C SER A 195 -6.67 4.21 1.98
N PHE A 196 -7.18 4.32 3.22
CA PHE A 196 -8.38 5.08 3.58
C PHE A 196 -8.06 6.42 4.26
N GLU A 197 -6.81 6.64 4.66
CA GLU A 197 -6.41 7.92 5.26
C GLU A 197 -6.62 9.07 4.25
N LEU A 198 -6.98 10.25 4.76
CA LEU A 198 -7.17 11.44 3.94
C LEU A 198 -6.20 12.51 4.42
N GLU A 199 -5.56 13.19 3.47
CA GLU A 199 -4.85 14.43 3.74
C GLU A 199 -5.88 15.54 3.96
N MET A 200 -6.02 15.98 5.21
CA MET A 200 -6.99 17.01 5.59
C MET A 200 -6.50 18.43 5.28
N GLU A 201 -5.19 18.61 5.09
CA GLU A 201 -4.57 19.91 4.83
C GLU A 201 -4.50 20.18 3.32
N SER A 202 -4.88 21.40 2.92
CA SER A 202 -4.71 21.83 1.54
C SER A 202 -3.23 22.10 1.26
N ILE A 203 -2.65 21.33 0.36
CA ILE A 203 -1.30 21.57 -0.16
C ILE A 203 -1.27 22.56 -1.32
N PHE A 204 -2.44 23.08 -1.75
CA PHE A 204 -2.52 24.02 -2.87
C PHE A 204 -1.73 25.30 -2.59
N GLY A 205 -0.77 25.61 -3.45
CA GLY A 205 0.16 26.73 -3.29
C GLY A 205 1.22 26.53 -2.21
N ARG A 206 1.36 25.30 -1.68
CA ARG A 206 2.38 24.86 -0.72
C ARG A 206 2.99 23.51 -1.12
N GLU A 207 2.98 23.18 -2.41
CA GLU A 207 3.36 21.84 -2.89
C GLU A 207 4.84 21.54 -2.61
N GLU A 208 5.69 22.56 -2.74
CA GLU A 208 7.12 22.48 -2.44
C GLU A 208 7.36 22.28 -0.95
N GLU A 209 6.78 23.13 -0.11
CA GLU A 209 6.90 23.04 1.34
C GLU A 209 6.35 21.72 1.86
N ALA A 210 5.21 21.24 1.34
CA ALA A 210 4.60 19.99 1.78
C ALA A 210 5.46 18.76 1.48
N LEU A 211 6.17 18.74 0.34
CA LEU A 211 7.12 17.67 0.02
C LEU A 211 8.42 17.84 0.80
N MET A 212 8.93 19.07 0.95
CA MET A 212 10.14 19.34 1.72
C MET A 212 9.94 18.95 3.20
N GLU A 213 8.87 19.42 3.85
CA GLU A 213 8.49 19.05 5.22
C GLU A 213 8.36 17.53 5.37
N TYR A 214 7.86 16.83 4.34
CA TYR A 214 7.83 15.37 4.34
C TYR A 214 9.25 14.80 4.40
N LEU A 215 10.12 15.21 3.47
CA LEU A 215 11.49 14.72 3.33
C LEU A 215 12.38 15.07 4.52
N GLU A 216 12.16 16.21 5.17
CA GLU A 216 12.88 16.63 6.37
C GLU A 216 12.65 15.67 7.56
N ASN A 217 11.52 14.96 7.61
CA ASN A 217 11.26 13.96 8.65
C ASN A 217 12.18 12.73 8.58
N PHE A 218 12.97 12.58 7.51
CA PHE A 218 13.86 11.44 7.30
C PHE A 218 15.32 11.74 7.66
N ASP A 219 15.69 13.01 7.85
CA ASP A 219 17.04 13.47 8.17
C ASP A 219 18.14 12.91 7.22
N ASP A 220 17.83 12.84 5.92
CA ASP A 220 18.75 12.36 4.87
C ASP A 220 19.30 13.53 4.03
N GLU A 221 20.52 13.97 4.33
CA GLU A 221 21.16 15.11 3.65
C GLU A 221 21.31 14.92 2.14
N GLU A 222 21.54 13.70 1.65
CA GLU A 222 21.70 13.45 0.21
C GLU A 222 20.38 13.72 -0.51
N ILE A 223 19.28 13.25 0.05
CA ILE A 223 17.96 13.43 -0.56
C ILE A 223 17.47 14.86 -0.44
N LEU A 224 17.74 15.55 0.67
CA LEU A 224 17.44 16.98 0.79
C LEU A 224 18.26 17.80 -0.21
N ASN A 225 19.54 17.47 -0.42
CA ASN A 225 20.37 18.14 -1.42
C ASN A 225 19.91 17.85 -2.85
N ASN A 226 19.48 16.61 -3.14
CA ASN A 226 18.93 16.26 -4.44
C ASN A 226 17.57 16.94 -4.69
N PHE A 227 16.72 17.02 -3.67
CA PHE A 227 15.47 17.77 -3.73
C PHE A 227 15.73 19.25 -4.06
N LYS A 228 16.64 19.91 -3.32
CA LYS A 228 17.03 21.31 -3.59
C LYS A 228 17.56 21.53 -5.01
N LYS A 229 18.27 20.56 -5.58
CA LYS A 229 18.72 20.64 -6.98
C LYS A 229 17.53 20.61 -7.95
N VAL A 230 16.63 19.65 -7.78
CA VAL A 230 15.41 19.53 -8.62
C VAL A 230 14.55 20.78 -8.48
N ASP A 231 14.43 21.29 -7.26
CA ASP A 231 13.65 22.49 -6.93
C ASP A 231 14.17 23.76 -7.63
N GLN A 232 15.49 23.86 -7.79
CA GLN A 232 16.17 24.98 -8.46
C GLN A 232 16.16 24.86 -10.00
N GLU A 233 15.80 23.69 -10.56
CA GLU A 233 15.73 23.50 -12.00
C GLU A 233 14.54 24.29 -12.57
N LYS A 234 14.87 25.31 -13.38
CA LYS A 234 13.87 26.02 -14.17
C LYS A 234 13.58 25.25 -15.43
N PHE A 235 12.34 24.81 -15.61
CA PHE A 235 11.93 24.16 -16.85
C PHE A 235 11.79 25.23 -17.97
N PRO A 236 12.58 25.15 -19.06
CA PRO A 236 12.45 26.10 -20.16
C PRO A 236 11.18 25.77 -20.96
N GLY A 237 10.13 26.56 -20.73
CA GLY A 237 8.84 26.38 -21.40
C GLY A 237 7.65 27.11 -20.75
N SER A 238 7.86 27.70 -19.57
CA SER A 238 6.87 28.54 -18.88
C SER A 238 6.94 30.00 -19.38
N THR A 239 6.34 30.25 -20.55
CA THR A 239 5.88 31.59 -20.95
C THR A 239 4.40 31.70 -20.76
#